data_AF-A0A2N6CTV4-F1
#
_entry.id   AF-A0A2N6CTV4-F1
#
_cell.length_a   1.000
_cell.length_b   1.000
_cell.length_c   1.000
_cell.angle_alpha   90.00
_cell.angle_beta   90.00
_cell.angle_gamma   90.00
#
_symmetry.space_group_name_H-M   'P 1'
#
loop_
_entity.id
_entity.type
_entity.pdbx_description
1 polymer ?
#
loop_
_entity_poly.entity_id
_entity_poly.type
_entity_poly.pdbx_seq_one_letter_code
_entity_poly.pdbx_strand_id
1 'polypeptide(L)'
;MRMLYKAVDSVALWMHRMSGLLLISMMAIVVVDVATRALFDVSDGHWDLTFLGGIELVSFGLLLCILFSLPHCVDKGQVVVDLFTQNMSKATERLVNGLYTLAFAALWLAMSWRFYHAYTAALETMETSQDLLLPLSDIYLLVVAATFILGLRSLLVGIRGLTTRKVPSGQPTSPKTEHNQTAEGEHR
;
A
#
# COMPACT_ATOMS: atom_id res chain seq x y z
N MET A 1 -2.81 25.38 -0.84
CA MET A 1 -3.48 24.06 -1.00
C MET A 1 -2.92 23.20 -2.13
N ARG A 2 -2.95 23.60 -3.42
CA ARG A 2 -2.51 22.72 -4.52
C ARG A 2 -1.07 22.18 -4.38
N MET A 3 -0.16 22.97 -3.80
CA MET A 3 1.23 22.56 -3.58
C MET A 3 1.36 21.44 -2.53
N LEU A 4 0.58 21.50 -1.44
CA LEU A 4 0.54 20.45 -0.42
C LEU A 4 0.03 19.12 -0.98
N TYR A 5 -1.05 19.15 -1.78
CA TYR A 5 -1.56 17.95 -2.45
C TYR A 5 -0.50 17.32 -3.36
N LYS A 6 0.16 18.13 -4.20
CA LYS A 6 1.22 17.64 -5.08
C LYS A 6 2.39 17.05 -4.31
N ALA A 7 2.79 17.67 -3.20
CA ALA A 7 3.87 17.18 -2.36
C ALA A 7 3.53 15.80 -1.77
N VAL A 8 2.35 15.66 -1.14
CA VAL A 8 1.91 14.40 -0.53
C VAL A 8 1.73 13.30 -1.58
N ASP A 9 1.13 13.60 -2.73
CA ASP A 9 1.00 12.62 -3.82
C ASP A 9 2.36 12.21 -4.39
N SER A 10 3.32 13.14 -4.50
CA SER A 10 4.67 12.84 -4.98
C SER A 10 5.40 11.91 -4.01
N VAL A 11 5.27 12.17 -2.70
CA VAL A 11 5.84 11.31 -1.66
C VAL A 11 5.18 9.92 -1.69
N ALA A 12 3.85 9.85 -1.78
CA ALA A 12 3.12 8.58 -1.87
C ALA A 12 3.52 7.76 -3.11
N LEU A 13 3.75 8.41 -4.25
CA LEU A 13 4.26 7.77 -5.46
C LEU A 13 5.67 7.21 -5.26
N TRP A 14 6.55 7.95 -4.59
CA TRP A 14 7.89 7.48 -4.27
C TRP A 14 7.85 6.27 -3.33
N MET A 15 7.04 6.32 -2.28
CA MET A 15 6.83 5.19 -1.37
C MET A 15 6.35 3.95 -2.14
N HIS A 16 5.38 4.11 -3.04
CA HIS A 16 4.86 2.99 -3.83
C HIS A 16 5.94 2.33 -4.72
N ARG A 17 6.84 3.13 -5.33
CA ARG A 17 7.98 2.59 -6.09
C ARG A 17 8.96 1.84 -5.17
N MET A 18 9.23 2.39 -3.99
CA MET A 18 10.07 1.73 -2.98
C MET A 18 9.46 0.42 -2.47
N SER A 19 8.14 0.35 -2.32
CA SER A 19 7.42 -0.91 -2.03
C SER A 19 7.66 -1.96 -3.12
N GLY A 20 7.54 -1.59 -4.40
CA GLY A 20 7.83 -2.50 -5.50
C GLY A 20 9.29 -3.00 -5.51
N LEU A 21 10.25 -2.12 -5.21
CA LEU A 21 11.66 -2.50 -5.07
C LEU A 21 11.87 -3.45 -3.87
N LEU A 22 11.29 -3.14 -2.71
CA LEU A 22 11.34 -4.00 -1.51
C LEU A 22 10.78 -5.39 -1.80
N LEU A 23 9.68 -5.48 -2.54
CA LEU A 23 9.07 -6.75 -2.93
C LEU A 23 10.03 -7.60 -3.77
N ILE A 24 10.69 -7.00 -4.77
CA ILE A 24 11.69 -7.70 -5.60
C ILE A 24 12.89 -8.14 -4.74
N SER A 25 13.39 -7.27 -3.87
CA SER A 25 14.49 -7.61 -2.94
C SER A 25 14.11 -8.77 -2.02
N MET A 26 12.90 -8.76 -1.47
CA MET A 26 12.40 -9.83 -0.62
C MET A 26 12.30 -11.17 -1.36
N MET A 27 11.83 -11.15 -2.61
CA MET A 27 11.83 -12.35 -3.45
C MET A 27 13.25 -12.90 -3.66
N ALA A 28 14.23 -12.03 -3.93
CA ALA A 28 15.62 -12.44 -4.09
C ALA A 28 16.18 -13.04 -2.79
N ILE A 29 15.90 -12.42 -1.64
CA ILE A 29 16.32 -12.92 -0.32
C ILE A 29 15.76 -14.32 -0.08
N VAL A 30 14.47 -14.56 -0.34
CA VAL A 30 13.85 -15.89 -0.16
C VAL A 30 14.51 -16.93 -1.08
N VAL A 31 14.79 -16.57 -2.34
CA VAL A 31 15.48 -17.49 -3.27
C VAL A 31 16.88 -17.83 -2.78
N VAL A 32 17.65 -16.84 -2.31
CA VAL A 32 18.99 -17.04 -1.75
C VAL A 32 18.94 -17.88 -0.47
N ASP A 33 17.98 -17.63 0.42
CA ASP A 33 17.78 -18.37 1.66
C ASP A 33 17.49 -19.86 1.39
N VAL A 34 16.61 -20.16 0.43
CA VAL A 34 16.32 -21.55 0.04
C VAL A 34 17.49 -22.19 -0.70
N ALA A 35 18.17 -21.46 -1.60
CA ALA A 35 19.30 -21.98 -2.37
C ALA A 35 20.51 -22.32 -1.48
N THR A 36 20.84 -21.46 -0.51
CA THR A 36 21.95 -21.69 0.42
C THR A 36 21.70 -22.90 1.31
N ARG A 37 20.47 -23.11 1.79
CA ARG A 37 20.08 -24.33 2.52
C ARG A 37 20.20 -25.58 1.66
N ALA A 38 19.71 -25.54 0.42
CA ALA A 38 19.82 -26.67 -0.50
C ALA A 38 21.29 -27.01 -0.84
N LEU A 39 22.15 -26.01 -0.98
CA LEU A 39 23.58 -26.18 -1.20
C LEU A 39 24.27 -26.82 0.01
N PHE A 40 23.90 -26.43 1.23
CA PHE A 40 24.42 -27.02 2.47
C PHE A 40 24.07 -28.51 2.56
N ASP A 41 22.81 -28.87 2.30
CA ASP A 41 22.31 -30.25 2.32
C ASP A 41 23.00 -31.13 1.27
N VAL A 42 23.24 -30.60 0.07
CA VAL A 42 23.89 -31.36 -1.03
C VAL A 42 25.42 -31.46 -0.83
N SER A 43 26.02 -30.55 -0.07
CA SER A 43 27.48 -30.49 0.11
C SER A 43 27.99 -31.27 1.34
N ASP A 44 27.15 -32.11 1.96
CA ASP A 44 27.45 -32.86 3.20
C ASP A 44 28.05 -31.95 4.31
N GLY A 45 27.67 -30.67 4.34
CA GLY A 45 28.14 -29.70 5.33
C GLY A 45 29.54 -29.10 5.10
N HIS A 46 30.18 -29.30 3.93
CA HIS A 46 31.49 -28.69 3.66
C HIS A 46 31.44 -27.16 3.43
N TRP A 47 30.29 -26.61 3.02
CA TRP A 47 30.12 -25.18 2.73
C TRP A 47 29.02 -24.59 3.61
N ASP A 48 29.39 -23.89 4.67
CA ASP A 48 28.44 -23.22 5.55
C ASP A 48 28.23 -21.75 5.13
N LEU A 49 27.35 -21.56 4.15
CA LEU A 49 26.85 -20.24 3.71
C LEU A 49 25.40 -19.99 4.16
N THR A 50 24.96 -20.66 5.22
CA THR A 50 23.57 -20.57 5.68
C THR A 50 23.23 -19.14 6.09
N PHE A 51 22.23 -18.54 5.44
CA PHE A 51 21.82 -17.15 5.70
C PHE A 51 20.99 -17.06 6.99
N LEU A 52 21.58 -16.53 8.07
CA LEU A 52 20.88 -16.30 9.34
C LEU A 52 20.07 -14.99 9.30
N GLY A 53 18.85 -14.99 9.83
CA GLY A 53 17.98 -13.81 9.88
C GLY A 53 17.23 -13.47 8.58
N GLY A 54 17.19 -14.39 7.60
CA GLY A 54 16.39 -14.22 6.38
C GLY A 54 14.89 -14.03 6.64
N ILE A 55 14.33 -14.77 7.59
CA ILE A 55 12.92 -14.68 7.97
C ILE A 55 12.60 -13.29 8.55
N GLU A 56 13.50 -12.75 9.35
CA GLU A 56 13.35 -11.45 9.98
C GLU A 56 13.36 -10.32 8.95
N LEU A 57 14.32 -10.35 8.02
CA LEU A 57 14.44 -9.39 6.92
C LEU A 57 13.22 -9.41 5.99
N VAL A 58 12.69 -10.61 5.71
CA VAL A 58 11.45 -10.80 4.95
C VAL A 58 10.24 -10.26 5.71
N SER A 59 10.16 -10.48 7.03
CA SER A 59 9.04 -10.03 7.86
C SER A 59 8.97 -8.50 7.94
N PHE A 60 10.10 -7.84 8.19
CA PHE A 60 10.17 -6.37 8.18
C PHE A 60 10.03 -5.79 6.78
N GLY A 61 10.60 -6.48 5.76
CA GLY A 61 10.41 -6.13 4.36
C GLY A 61 8.93 -6.14 3.96
N LEU A 62 8.18 -7.16 4.36
CA LEU A 62 6.74 -7.27 4.12
C LEU A 62 5.97 -6.16 4.81
N LEU A 63 6.27 -5.88 6.08
CA LEU A 63 5.65 -4.79 6.84
C LEU A 63 5.80 -3.45 6.12
N LEU A 64 7.04 -3.09 5.73
CA LEU A 64 7.32 -1.83 5.03
C LEU A 64 6.75 -1.84 3.61
N CYS A 65 6.81 -2.97 2.90
CA CYS A 65 6.24 -3.13 1.56
C CYS A 65 4.75 -2.80 1.56
N ILE A 66 3.99 -3.35 2.51
CA ILE A 66 2.56 -3.07 2.65
C ILE A 66 2.37 -1.59 2.96
N LEU A 67 2.99 -1.07 4.03
CA LEU A 67 2.80 0.32 4.46
C LEU A 67 3.19 1.35 3.40
N PHE A 68 4.20 1.06 2.56
CA PHE A 68 4.63 1.96 1.50
C PHE A 68 3.73 1.91 0.26
N SER A 69 3.02 0.80 0.03
CA SER A 69 2.09 0.67 -1.09
C SER A 69 0.76 1.41 -0.87
N LEU A 70 0.26 1.42 0.37
CA LEU A 70 -1.08 1.91 0.72
C LEU A 70 -1.32 3.40 0.44
N PRO A 71 -0.37 4.33 0.70
CA PRO A 71 -0.60 5.75 0.47
C PRO A 71 -0.96 6.06 -0.96
N HIS A 72 -0.42 5.36 -1.94
CA HIS A 72 -0.76 5.60 -3.35
C HIS A 72 -2.09 4.94 -3.76
N CYS A 73 -2.52 3.89 -3.06
CA CYS A 73 -3.70 3.11 -3.42
C CYS A 73 -5.03 3.61 -2.81
N VAL A 74 -5.00 4.48 -1.79
CA VAL A 74 -6.21 4.93 -1.06
C VAL A 74 -7.34 5.52 -1.91
N ASP A 75 -7.03 6.22 -2.99
CA ASP A 75 -8.00 6.80 -3.93
C ASP A 75 -8.48 5.81 -4.99
N LYS A 76 -7.70 4.74 -5.26
CA LYS A 76 -8.00 3.72 -6.27
C LYS A 76 -8.79 2.54 -5.71
N GLY A 77 -8.76 2.32 -4.39
CA GLY A 77 -9.39 1.18 -3.72
C GLY A 77 -10.89 1.31 -3.43
N GLN A 78 -11.58 2.35 -3.92
CA GLN A 78 -12.98 2.65 -3.59
C GLN A 78 -14.01 1.68 -4.21
N VAL A 79 -13.55 0.66 -4.94
CA VAL A 79 -14.38 -0.31 -5.67
C VAL A 79 -15.34 -1.07 -4.75
N VAL A 80 -14.92 -1.44 -3.52
CA VAL A 80 -15.78 -2.20 -2.59
C VAL A 80 -17.01 -1.39 -2.18
N VAL A 81 -16.86 -0.09 -1.92
CA VAL A 81 -18.00 0.76 -1.54
C VAL A 81 -18.91 0.99 -2.74
N ASP A 82 -18.37 1.11 -3.95
CA ASP A 82 -19.17 1.27 -5.17
C ASP A 82 -20.13 0.09 -5.41
N LEU A 83 -19.76 -1.14 -5.05
CA LEU A 83 -20.64 -2.31 -5.17
C LEU A 83 -21.87 -2.25 -4.24
N PHE A 84 -21.71 -1.78 -3.01
CA PHE A 84 -22.81 -1.63 -2.06
C PHE A 84 -23.67 -0.38 -2.32
N THR A 85 -23.18 0.54 -3.15
CA THR A 85 -23.74 1.88 -3.32
C THR A 85 -24.38 2.10 -4.69
N GLN A 86 -24.45 1.06 -5.55
CA GLN A 86 -24.94 1.13 -6.93
C GLN A 86 -26.35 1.73 -7.08
N ASN A 87 -27.21 1.56 -6.07
CA ASN A 87 -28.58 2.08 -6.06
C ASN A 87 -28.73 3.46 -5.37
N MET A 88 -27.65 4.06 -4.87
CA MET A 88 -27.72 5.36 -4.20
C MET A 88 -27.57 6.52 -5.18
N SER A 89 -28.07 7.69 -4.77
CA SER A 89 -27.81 8.93 -5.52
C SER A 89 -26.30 9.24 -5.54
N LYS A 90 -25.82 9.84 -6.64
CA LYS A 90 -24.41 10.22 -6.78
C LYS A 90 -23.90 11.20 -5.71
N ALA A 91 -24.80 11.89 -5.01
CA ALA A 91 -24.46 12.74 -3.88
C ALA A 91 -24.22 11.92 -2.60
N THR A 92 -25.09 10.96 -2.32
CA THR A 92 -24.97 10.06 -1.16
C THR A 92 -23.75 9.15 -1.27
N GLU A 93 -23.50 8.60 -2.46
CA GLU A 93 -22.32 7.77 -2.76
C GLU A 93 -21.01 8.48 -2.41
N ARG A 94 -20.90 9.77 -2.77
CA ARG A 94 -19.72 10.58 -2.44
C ARG A 94 -19.60 10.91 -0.97
N LEU A 95 -20.72 11.20 -0.31
CA LEU A 95 -20.73 11.51 1.12
C LEU A 95 -20.21 10.29 1.91
N VAL A 96 -20.72 9.11 1.59
CA VAL A 96 -20.30 7.84 2.20
C VAL A 96 -18.82 7.56 1.92
N ASN A 97 -18.39 7.67 0.66
CA ASN A 97 -16.98 7.48 0.28
C ASN A 97 -16.04 8.47 0.99
N GLY A 98 -16.43 9.74 1.07
CA GLY A 98 -15.67 10.78 1.77
C GLY A 98 -15.58 10.52 3.27
N LEU A 99 -16.70 10.17 3.91
CA LEU A 99 -16.75 9.86 5.34
C LEU A 99 -15.96 8.61 5.70
N TYR A 100 -16.07 7.55 4.91
CA TYR A 100 -15.28 6.33 5.06
C TYR A 100 -13.77 6.63 4.98
N THR A 101 -13.38 7.43 3.98
CA THR A 101 -11.97 7.80 3.79
C THR A 101 -11.44 8.67 4.94
N LEU A 102 -12.28 9.53 5.51
CA LEU A 102 -11.93 10.30 6.72
C LEU A 102 -11.78 9.42 7.96
N ALA A 103 -12.68 8.45 8.16
CA ALA A 103 -12.55 7.50 9.27
C ALA A 103 -11.26 6.67 9.13
N PHE A 104 -10.94 6.24 7.91
CA PHE A 104 -9.68 5.59 7.59
C PHE A 104 -8.46 6.48 7.88
N ALA A 105 -8.52 7.77 7.53
CA ALA A 105 -7.48 8.73 7.86
C ALA A 105 -7.26 8.87 9.37
N ALA A 106 -8.35 8.99 10.14
CA ALA A 106 -8.30 9.09 11.59
C ALA A 106 -7.66 7.84 12.22
N LEU A 107 -8.01 6.65 11.72
CA LEU A 107 -7.42 5.38 12.16
C LEU A 107 -5.90 5.36 11.94
N TRP A 108 -5.42 5.73 10.76
CA TRP A 108 -3.98 5.70 10.45
C TRP A 108 -3.19 6.77 11.21
N LEU A 109 -3.77 7.94 11.44
CA LEU A 109 -3.13 8.96 12.30
C LEU A 109 -3.07 8.49 13.76
N ALA A 110 -4.11 7.83 14.27
CA ALA A 110 -4.09 7.23 15.61
C ALA A 110 -3.07 6.08 15.72
N MET A 111 -2.95 5.26 14.67
CA MET A 111 -1.91 4.24 14.59
C MET A 111 -0.51 4.85 14.56
N SER A 112 -0.29 5.90 13.75
CA SER A 112 0.99 6.62 13.70
C SER A 112 1.39 7.17 15.07
N TRP A 113 0.43 7.75 15.81
CA TRP A 113 0.64 8.18 17.19
C TRP A 113 1.04 7.01 18.10
N ARG A 114 0.36 5.86 18.01
CA ARG A 114 0.72 4.67 18.79
C ARG A 114 2.13 4.15 18.46
N PHE A 115 2.49 4.11 17.18
CA PHE A 115 3.81 3.68 16.75
C PHE A 115 4.91 4.66 17.17
N TYR A 116 4.60 5.95 17.33
CA TYR A 116 5.54 6.91 17.87
C TYR A 116 5.91 6.58 19.33
N HIS A 117 4.94 6.18 20.14
CA HIS A 117 5.21 5.67 21.50
C HIS A 117 6.03 4.37 21.49
N ALA A 118 5.77 3.47 20.53
CA ALA A 118 6.58 2.26 20.37
C ALA A 118 8.02 2.58 19.97
N TYR A 119 8.23 3.56 19.10
CA TYR A 119 9.54 4.06 18.71
C TYR A 119 10.32 4.63 19.91
N THR A 120 9.68 5.50 20.71
CA THR A 120 10.35 6.10 21.88
C THR A 120 10.70 5.05 22.92
N ALA A 121 9.80 4.09 23.17
CA ALA A 121 10.08 2.98 24.07
C ALA A 121 11.29 2.16 23.59
N ALA A 122 11.33 1.79 22.30
CA ALA A 122 12.43 1.03 21.72
C ALA A 122 13.77 1.78 21.75
N LEU A 123 13.76 3.11 21.64
CA LEU A 123 14.95 3.94 21.79
C LEU A 123 15.49 3.92 23.24
N GLU A 124 14.59 3.98 24.23
CA GLU A 124 14.98 3.98 25.64
C GLU A 124 15.51 2.61 26.09
N THR A 125 14.92 1.52 25.60
CA THR A 125 15.31 0.16 25.95
C THR A 125 16.45 -0.39 25.09
N MET A 126 16.82 0.30 24.00
CA MET A 126 17.78 -0.16 22.98
C MET A 126 17.43 -1.58 22.47
N GLU A 127 16.13 -1.81 22.27
CA GLU A 127 15.63 -3.10 21.79
C GLU A 127 16.16 -3.43 20.40
N THR A 128 16.64 -4.66 20.26
CA THR A 128 17.14 -5.21 19.00
C THR A 128 16.34 -6.44 18.60
N SER A 129 16.33 -6.72 17.31
CA SER A 129 15.74 -7.93 16.78
C SER A 129 16.56 -9.18 17.14
N GLN A 130 15.94 -10.36 17.05
CA GLN A 130 16.49 -11.58 17.65
C GLN A 130 17.66 -12.16 16.86
N ASP A 131 17.52 -12.24 15.53
CA ASP A 131 18.51 -12.91 14.69
C ASP A 131 19.54 -11.90 14.18
N LEU A 132 19.05 -10.77 13.66
CA LEU A 132 19.90 -9.83 12.92
C LEU A 132 20.42 -8.67 13.80
N LEU A 133 20.00 -8.63 15.08
CA LEU A 133 20.35 -7.60 16.06
C LEU A 133 20.12 -6.18 15.52
N LEU A 134 19.11 -6.01 14.67
CA LEU A 134 18.72 -4.73 14.11
C LEU A 134 18.05 -3.88 15.20
N PRO A 135 18.40 -2.59 15.31
CA PRO A 135 17.73 -1.69 16.23
C PRO A 135 16.26 -1.52 15.83
N LEU A 136 15.33 -1.93 16.69
CA LEU A 136 13.90 -1.85 16.40
C LEU A 136 13.40 -0.40 16.29
N SER A 137 14.12 0.54 16.92
CA SER A 137 13.85 1.97 16.78
C SER A 137 13.82 2.43 15.33
N ASP A 138 14.75 1.96 14.50
CA ASP A 138 14.85 2.41 13.10
C ASP A 138 13.64 1.89 12.29
N ILE A 139 13.21 0.66 12.57
CA ILE A 139 12.04 0.05 11.94
C ILE A 139 10.77 0.81 12.37
N TYR A 140 10.60 1.07 13.66
CA TYR A 140 9.44 1.82 14.14
C TYR A 140 9.40 3.25 13.59
N LEU A 141 10.54 3.92 13.42
CA LEU A 141 10.59 5.25 12.82
C LEU A 141 10.06 5.23 11.38
N LEU A 142 10.45 4.23 10.59
CA LEU A 142 9.94 4.05 9.22
C LEU A 142 8.44 3.76 9.20
N VAL A 143 7.95 2.94 10.14
CA VAL A 143 6.52 2.65 10.31
C VAL A 143 5.74 3.92 10.68
N VAL A 144 6.24 4.73 11.61
CA VAL A 144 5.64 6.02 11.99
C VAL A 144 5.53 6.93 10.78
N ALA A 145 6.62 7.10 10.02
CA ALA A 145 6.63 7.93 8.83
C ALA A 145 5.62 7.45 7.78
N ALA A 146 5.59 6.13 7.50
CA ALA A 146 4.70 5.57 6.50
C ALA A 146 3.22 5.71 6.87
N THR A 147 2.88 5.38 8.11
CA THR A 147 1.51 5.48 8.63
C THR A 147 1.04 6.94 8.73
N PHE A 148 1.95 7.86 9.06
CA PHE A 148 1.65 9.30 9.05
C PHE A 148 1.31 9.80 7.65
N ILE A 149 2.14 9.46 6.65
CA ILE A 149 1.91 9.86 5.26
C ILE A 149 0.61 9.24 4.73
N LEU A 150 0.32 7.98 5.07
CA LEU A 150 -0.94 7.32 4.73
C LEU A 150 -2.15 8.06 5.33
N GLY A 151 -2.08 8.39 6.62
CA GLY A 151 -3.12 9.16 7.30
C GLY A 151 -3.33 10.54 6.68
N LEU A 152 -2.24 11.26 6.40
CA LEU A 152 -2.28 12.59 5.78
C LEU A 152 -2.87 12.54 4.37
N ARG A 153 -2.44 11.57 3.54
CA ARG A 153 -2.95 11.37 2.17
C ARG A 153 -4.44 11.05 2.20
N SER A 154 -4.85 10.14 3.09
CA SER A 154 -6.26 9.76 3.27
C SER A 154 -7.11 10.95 3.72
N LEU A 155 -6.60 11.76 4.65
CA LEU A 155 -7.29 12.97 5.12
C LEU A 155 -7.54 13.95 3.97
N LEU A 156 -6.51 14.19 3.15
CA LEU A 156 -6.58 15.06 1.97
C LEU A 156 -7.58 14.54 0.92
N VAL A 157 -7.59 13.23 0.65
CA VAL A 157 -8.55 12.60 -0.27
C VAL A 157 -9.98 12.69 0.26
N GLY A 158 -10.18 12.40 1.55
CA GLY A 158 -11.50 12.48 2.21
C GLY A 158 -12.09 13.89 2.18
N ILE A 159 -11.29 14.91 2.54
CA ILE A 159 -11.72 16.32 2.50
C ILE A 159 -12.11 16.74 1.06
N ARG A 160 -11.33 16.32 0.05
CA ARG A 160 -11.68 16.60 -1.37
C ARG A 160 -12.96 15.91 -1.81
N GLY A 161 -13.18 14.67 -1.37
CA GLY A 161 -14.40 13.93 -1.65
C GLY A 161 -15.66 14.63 -1.12
N LEU A 162 -15.57 15.24 0.06
CA LEU A 162 -16.66 16.01 0.67
C LEU A 162 -16.83 17.42 0.07
N THR A 163 -15.73 18.07 -0.30
CA THR A 163 -15.76 19.49 -0.73
C THR A 163 -16.04 19.65 -2.23
N THR A 164 -15.69 18.67 -3.06
CA THR A 164 -15.82 18.80 -4.52
C THR A 164 -17.24 18.48 -4.97
N ARG A 165 -18.03 19.52 -5.29
CA ARG A 165 -19.39 19.38 -5.86
C ARG A 165 -19.41 18.84 -7.29
N LYS A 166 -18.25 18.78 -7.96
CA LYS A 166 -18.17 18.43 -9.39
C LYS A 166 -18.37 16.94 -9.57
N VAL A 167 -19.52 16.59 -10.15
CA VAL A 167 -19.78 15.25 -10.67
C VAL A 167 -18.73 14.96 -11.74
N PRO A 168 -18.01 13.82 -11.69
CA PRO A 168 -17.27 13.35 -12.85
C PRO A 168 -18.31 13.10 -13.95
N SER A 169 -18.45 14.08 -14.82
CA SER A 169 -19.12 13.94 -16.10
C SER A 169 -18.19 13.11 -16.98
N GLY A 170 -18.57 11.87 -17.28
CA GLY A 170 -17.94 11.07 -18.32
C GLY A 170 -17.25 9.82 -17.81
N GLN A 171 -18.05 8.78 -17.55
CA GLN A 171 -17.62 7.43 -17.87
C GLN A 171 -18.17 7.15 -19.27
N PRO A 172 -17.34 6.73 -20.25
CA PRO A 172 -17.84 6.42 -21.58
C PRO A 172 -18.88 5.32 -21.43
N THR A 173 -20.06 5.58 -21.97
CA THR A 173 -21.10 4.57 -22.17
C THR A 173 -20.45 3.33 -22.75
N SER A 174 -20.55 2.22 -22.02
CA SER A 174 -20.32 0.88 -22.54
C SER A 174 -20.91 0.80 -23.95
N PRO A 175 -20.16 0.38 -24.98
CA PRO A 175 -20.76 0.15 -26.28
C PRO A 175 -21.77 -0.97 -26.06
N LYS A 176 -23.05 -0.63 -26.18
CA LYS A 176 -24.07 -1.61 -26.49
C LYS A 176 -23.62 -2.23 -27.81
N THR A 177 -23.04 -3.43 -27.73
CA THR A 177 -22.84 -4.27 -28.91
C THR A 177 -24.23 -4.59 -29.42
N GLU A 178 -24.74 -3.77 -30.34
CA GLU A 178 -25.82 -4.12 -31.24
C GLU A 178 -25.38 -5.33 -32.04
N HIS A 179 -25.72 -6.50 -31.54
CA HIS A 179 -25.78 -7.71 -32.34
C HIS A 179 -27.10 -7.69 -33.10
N ASN A 180 -27.18 -6.99 -34.23
CA ASN A 180 -28.11 -7.34 -35.30
C ASN A 180 -27.81 -6.64 -36.63
N GLN A 181 -27.92 -7.43 -37.72
CA GLN A 181 -28.16 -7.00 -39.10
C GLN A 181 -27.02 -6.33 -39.88
N THR A 182 -26.17 -7.13 -40.53
CA THR A 182 -25.97 -7.09 -42.01
C THR A 182 -25.11 -8.28 -42.46
N ALA A 183 -25.75 -9.35 -42.89
CA ALA A 183 -25.15 -10.38 -43.73
C ALA A 183 -26.23 -10.92 -44.68
N GLU A 184 -26.88 -10.00 -45.38
CA GLU A 184 -27.56 -10.27 -46.64
C GLU A 184 -26.90 -9.38 -47.70
N GLY A 185 -26.48 -10.01 -48.80
CA GLY A 185 -26.34 -9.34 -50.09
C GLY A 185 -24.94 -8.93 -50.54
N GLU A 186 -24.55 -9.55 -51.65
CA GLU A 186 -23.64 -9.02 -52.68
C GLU A 186 -22.11 -9.16 -52.49
N HIS A 187 -21.54 -10.15 -53.17
CA HIS A 187 -20.75 -9.98 -54.40
C HIS A 187 -20.47 -11.40 -54.94
N ARG A 188 -21.12 -11.78 -56.06
CA ARG A 188 -20.55 -11.80 -57.42
C ARG A 188 -19.26 -12.59 -57.53
#